data_AF-A0A7J3KWM9-F1
#
_entry.id   AF-A0A7J3KWM9-F1
#
_cell.length_a   1.000
_cell.length_b   1.000
_cell.length_c   1.000
_cell.angle_alpha   90.00
_cell.angle_beta   90.00
_cell.angle_gamma   90.00
#
_symmetry.space_group_name_H-M   'P 1'
#
loop_
_entity.id
_entity.type
_entity.pdbx_description
1 polymer ?
#
loop_
_entity_poly.entity_id
_entity_poly.type
_entity_poly.pdbx_seq_one_letter_code
_entity_poly.pdbx_strand_id
1 'polypeptide(L)'
;MSRDQVVGVLLLVVGVLGIIVYGWLVFLTEWSLFILQLSVFIAVAVILAIISWIGYTLATTPPPKPIEEIEKEIEEELKRVEETSKSETEKAG
;
A
#
# COMPACT_ATOMS: atom_id res chain seq x y z
N MET A 1 -34.21 -1.39 -6.11
CA MET A 1 -32.86 -0.98 -6.55
C MET A 1 -31.88 -1.95 -5.91
N SER A 2 -31.03 -2.63 -6.68
CA SER A 2 -30.03 -3.54 -6.11
C SER A 2 -29.02 -2.75 -5.28
N ARG A 3 -28.42 -3.37 -4.26
CA ARG A 3 -27.45 -2.68 -3.39
C ARG A 3 -26.26 -2.14 -4.18
N ASP A 4 -25.85 -2.87 -5.21
CA ASP A 4 -24.77 -2.46 -6.11
C ASP A 4 -25.15 -1.22 -6.93
N GLN A 5 -26.41 -1.11 -7.37
CA GLN A 5 -26.91 0.05 -8.10
C GLN A 5 -27.01 1.29 -7.21
N VAL A 6 -27.33 1.13 -5.92
CA VAL A 6 -27.33 2.24 -4.95
C VAL A 6 -25.91 2.76 -4.72
N VAL A 7 -24.94 1.87 -4.55
CA VAL A 7 -23.53 2.25 -4.40
C VAL A 7 -23.03 2.95 -5.66
N GLY A 8 -23.35 2.42 -6.84
CA GLY A 8 -22.98 3.04 -8.11
C GLY A 8 -23.55 4.45 -8.28
N VAL A 9 -24.83 4.65 -7.97
CA VAL A 9 -25.47 5.98 -8.04
C VAL A 9 -24.89 6.94 -7.00
N LEU A 10 -24.60 6.46 -5.79
CA LEU A 10 -23.99 7.28 -4.74
C LEU A 10 -22.59 7.76 -5.14
N LEU A 11 -21.76 6.87 -5.70
CA LEU A 11 -20.45 7.23 -6.24
C LEU A 11 -20.55 8.24 -7.39
N LEU A 12 -21.51 8.05 -8.30
CA LEU A 12 -21.77 8.98 -9.40
C LEU A 12 -22.13 10.36 -8.87
N VAL A 13 -23.08 10.45 -7.95
CA VAL A 13 -23.53 11.73 -7.37
C VAL A 13 -22.39 12.43 -6.64
N VAL A 14 -21.63 11.71 -5.83
CA VAL A 14 -20.46 12.28 -5.12
C VAL A 14 -19.41 12.78 -6.11
N GLY A 15 -19.11 12.02 -7.16
CA GLY A 15 -18.16 12.42 -8.19
C GLY A 15 -18.61 13.67 -8.95
N VAL A 16 -19.87 13.70 -9.40
CA VAL A 16 -20.45 14.85 -10.11
C VAL A 16 -20.46 16.10 -9.22
N LEU A 17 -20.88 15.96 -7.96
CA LEU A 17 -20.85 17.07 -6.99
C LEU A 17 -19.42 17.55 -6.75
N GLY A 18 -18.46 16.64 -6.62
CA GLY A 18 -17.04 16.98 -6.48
C GLY A 18 -16.51 17.80 -7.67
N ILE A 19 -16.85 17.42 -8.89
CA ILE A 19 -16.46 18.15 -10.12
C ILE A 19 -17.08 19.55 -10.12
N ILE A 20 -18.37 19.67 -9.79
CA ILE A 20 -19.07 20.97 -9.78
C ILE A 20 -18.45 21.89 -8.72
N VAL A 21 -18.24 21.40 -7.49
CA VAL A 21 -17.67 22.19 -6.40
C VAL A 21 -16.23 22.59 -6.69
N TYR A 22 -15.39 21.66 -7.14
CA TYR A 22 -13.99 21.97 -7.49
C TYR A 22 -13.90 22.95 -8.66
N GLY A 23 -14.69 22.73 -9.72
CA GLY A 23 -14.77 23.64 -10.86
C GLY A 23 -15.22 25.04 -10.45
N TRP A 24 -16.24 25.16 -9.60
CA TRP A 24 -16.63 26.46 -9.04
C TRP A 24 -15.47 27.11 -8.29
N LEU A 25 -14.84 26.38 -7.37
CA LEU A 25 -13.76 26.89 -6.54
C LEU A 25 -12.59 27.42 -7.39
N VAL A 26 -12.23 26.69 -8.45
CA VAL A 26 -11.12 27.03 -9.35
C VAL A 26 -11.48 28.15 -10.33
N PHE A 27 -12.68 28.21 -10.89
CA PHE A 27 -12.99 29.16 -11.97
C PHE A 27 -13.72 30.43 -11.53
N LEU A 28 -14.48 30.38 -10.44
CA LEU A 28 -15.39 31.47 -10.02
C LEU A 28 -14.95 32.19 -8.75
N THR A 29 -13.82 31.81 -8.16
CA THR A 29 -13.36 32.34 -6.86
C THR A 29 -11.96 32.92 -6.96
N GLU A 30 -11.69 34.00 -6.23
CA GLU A 30 -10.36 34.65 -6.18
C GLU A 30 -9.26 33.73 -5.60
N TRP A 31 -9.65 32.68 -4.90
CA TRP A 31 -8.78 31.64 -4.34
C TRP A 31 -8.29 30.63 -5.38
N SER A 32 -8.66 30.79 -6.66
CA SER A 32 -8.32 29.90 -7.77
C SER A 32 -6.86 29.46 -7.76
N LEU A 33 -5.93 30.42 -7.68
CA LEU A 33 -4.50 30.14 -7.69
C LEU A 33 -4.06 29.32 -6.48
N PHE A 34 -4.59 29.61 -5.29
CA PHE A 34 -4.29 28.86 -4.09
C PHE A 34 -4.79 27.40 -4.18
N ILE A 35 -6.01 27.21 -4.68
CA ILE A 35 -6.62 25.88 -4.84
C ILE A 35 -5.88 25.05 -5.89
N LEU A 36 -5.49 25.68 -7.00
CA LEU A 36 -4.67 25.03 -8.03
C LEU A 36 -3.29 24.65 -7.48
N GLN A 37 -2.59 25.57 -6.80
CA GLN A 37 -1.31 25.29 -6.15
C GLN A 37 -1.43 24.13 -5.15
N LEU A 38 -2.47 24.12 -4.32
CA LEU A 38 -2.69 23.06 -3.35
C LEU A 38 -2.92 21.70 -4.03
N SER A 39 -3.73 21.65 -5.09
CA SER A 39 -3.99 20.40 -5.82
C SER A 39 -2.74 19.82 -6.48
N VAL A 40 -1.91 20.68 -7.10
CA VAL A 40 -0.64 20.29 -7.69
C VAL A 40 0.36 19.88 -6.60
N PHE A 41 0.41 20.61 -5.49
CA PHE A 41 1.26 20.27 -4.35
C PHE A 41 0.91 18.88 -3.80
N ILE A 42 -0.37 18.56 -3.61
CA ILE A 42 -0.81 17.23 -3.15
C ILE A 42 -0.37 16.15 -4.14
N ALA A 43 -0.56 16.37 -5.45
CA ALA A 43 -0.12 15.41 -6.45
C ALA A 43 1.39 15.14 -6.38
N VAL A 44 2.21 16.19 -6.26
CA VAL A 44 3.66 16.06 -6.10
C VAL A 44 4.05 15.43 -4.76
N ALA A 45 3.37 15.81 -3.68
CA ALA A 45 3.62 15.29 -2.33
C ALA A 45 3.38 13.78 -2.26
N VAL A 46 2.36 13.24 -2.96
CA VAL A 46 2.14 11.80 -3.06
C VAL A 46 3.32 11.10 -3.73
N ILE A 47 3.82 11.64 -4.84
CA ILE A 47 4.99 11.08 -5.54
C ILE A 47 6.22 11.10 -4.64
N LEU A 48 6.48 12.25 -4.00
CA LEU A 48 7.61 12.39 -3.08
C LEU A 48 7.48 11.51 -1.84
N ALA A 49 6.27 11.30 -1.33
CA ALA A 49 6.02 10.39 -0.22
C ALA A 49 6.37 8.94 -0.59
N ILE A 50 6.04 8.49 -1.81
CA ILE A 50 6.44 7.17 -2.31
C ILE A 50 7.96 7.06 -2.40
N ILE A 51 8.64 8.06 -3.00
CA ILE A 51 10.10 8.06 -3.12
C ILE A 51 10.75 8.05 -1.73
N SER A 52 10.24 8.86 -0.80
CA SER A 52 10.73 8.95 0.57
C SER A 52 10.53 7.65 1.32
N TRP A 53 9.40 6.97 1.12
CA TRP A 53 9.13 5.66 1.71
C TRP A 53 10.12 4.60 1.20
N ILE A 54 10.38 4.57 -0.11
CA ILE A 54 11.37 3.66 -0.69
C ILE A 54 12.76 3.95 -0.11
N GLY A 55 13.17 5.23 -0.08
CA GLY A 55 14.42 5.65 0.53
C GLY A 55 14.53 5.27 2.00
N TYR A 56 13.43 5.41 2.75
CA TYR A 56 13.34 4.97 4.15
C TYR A 56 13.55 3.46 4.29
N THR A 57 12.89 2.65 3.46
CA THR A 57 13.09 1.19 3.49
C THR A 57 14.53 0.81 3.15
N LEU A 58 15.14 1.37 2.11
CA LEU A 58 16.53 1.08 1.75
C LEU A 58 17.53 1.50 2.83
N ALA A 59 17.28 2.64 3.50
CA ALA A 59 18.14 3.12 4.58
C ALA A 59 18.01 2.29 5.86
N THR A 60 16.87 1.63 6.07
CA THR A 60 16.57 0.87 7.29
C THR A 60 16.62 -0.63 7.11
N THR A 61 16.68 -1.14 5.88
CA THR A 61 16.96 -2.55 5.61
C THR A 61 18.47 -2.79 5.68
N PRO A 62 18.95 -3.63 6.61
CA PRO A 62 20.31 -4.13 6.56
C PRO A 62 20.53 -4.80 5.20
N PRO A 63 21.74 -4.72 4.62
CA PRO A 63 22.05 -5.41 3.39
C PRO A 63 21.63 -6.87 3.53
N PRO A 64 20.93 -7.43 2.52
CA PRO A 64 20.40 -8.78 2.58
C PRO A 64 21.51 -9.73 3.04
N LYS A 65 21.22 -10.53 4.08
CA LYS A 65 22.18 -11.49 4.62
C LYS A 65 22.77 -12.31 3.46
N PRO A 66 24.07 -12.66 3.48
CA PRO A 66 24.67 -13.53 2.48
C PRO A 66 23.81 -14.79 2.29
N ILE A 67 23.57 -15.17 1.04
CA ILE A 67 22.65 -16.26 0.67
C ILE A 67 22.98 -17.56 1.41
N GLU A 68 24.26 -17.79 1.71
CA GLU A 68 24.77 -18.97 2.44
C GLU A 68 24.26 -19.09 3.89
N GLU A 69 24.03 -17.97 4.59
CA GLU A 69 23.48 -18.02 5.97
C GLU A 69 21.98 -18.31 5.96
N ILE A 70 21.26 -17.77 4.97
CA ILE A 70 19.83 -18.00 4.77
C ILE A 70 19.58 -19.46 4.38
N GLU A 71 20.40 -20.03 3.49
CA GLU A 71 20.29 -21.42 3.06
C GLU A 71 20.54 -22.40 4.22
N LYS A 72 21.53 -22.10 5.08
CA LYS A 72 21.80 -22.90 6.29
C LYS A 72 20.68 -22.79 7.33
N GLU A 73 20.17 -21.59 7.62
CA GLU A 73 19.03 -21.40 8.54
C GLU A 73 17.78 -22.16 8.03
N ILE A 74 17.50 -22.13 6.72
CA ILE A 74 16.38 -22.84 6.12
C ILE A 74 16.57 -24.37 6.15
N GLU A 75 17.77 -24.87 5.85
CA GLU A 75 18.04 -26.31 5.87
C GLU A 75 18.00 -26.89 7.30
N GLU A 76 18.42 -26.12 8.30
CA GLU A 76 18.33 -26.50 9.71
C GLU A 76 16.88 -26.51 10.21
N GLU A 77 16.06 -25.52 9.84
CA GLU A 77 14.60 -25.53 10.09
C GLU A 77 13.90 -26.70 9.40
N LEU A 78 14.22 -27.00 8.13
CA LEU A 78 13.66 -28.14 7.40
C LEU A 78 13.99 -29.48 8.08
N LYS A 79 15.24 -29.68 8.51
CA LYS A 79 15.65 -30.88 9.26
C LYS A 79 14.88 -31.02 10.56
N ARG A 80 14.69 -29.92 11.30
CA ARG A 80 13.96 -29.92 12.57
C ARG A 80 12.48 -30.27 12.39
N VAL A 81 11.86 -29.77 11.33
CA VAL A 81 10.47 -30.09 10.96
C VAL A 81 10.35 -31.56 10.53
N GLU A 82 11.32 -32.09 9.78
CA GLU A 82 11.32 -33.49 9.35
C GLU A 82 11.53 -34.46 10.53
N GLU A 83 12.43 -34.13 11.47
CA GLU A 83 12.64 -34.87 12.71
C GLU A 83 11.40 -34.85 13.61
N THR A 84 10.75 -33.69 13.74
CA THR A 84 9.53 -33.53 14.53
C THR A 84 8.40 -34.37 13.92
N SER A 85 8.21 -34.29 12.60
CA SER A 85 7.20 -35.05 11.85
C SER A 85 7.41 -36.57 11.93
N LYS A 86 8.67 -37.04 11.86
CA LYS A 86 9.02 -38.46 12.09
C LYS A 86 8.72 -38.89 13.52
N SER A 87 9.06 -38.06 14.51
CA SER A 87 8.80 -38.36 15.92
C SER A 87 7.31 -38.40 16.28
N GLU A 88 6.48 -37.59 15.64
CA GLU A 88 5.01 -37.62 15.81
C GLU A 88 4.39 -38.84 15.14
N THR A 89 4.90 -39.25 13.98
CA THR A 89 4.45 -40.45 13.26
C THR A 89 4.81 -41.74 14.02
N GLU A 90 5.98 -41.77 14.66
CA GLU A 90 6.47 -42.92 15.45
C GLU A 90 5.77 -43.05 16.82
N LYS A 91 5.25 -41.95 17.38
CA LYS A 91 4.46 -41.96 18.64
C LYS A 91 2.99 -42.31 18.45
N ALA A 92 2.49 -42.26 17.21
CA ALA A 92 1.07 -42.50 16.87
C ALA A 92 0.77 -43.91 16.32
N GLY A 93 1.80 -44.75 16.11
CA GLY A 93 1.68 -46.17 15.73
C GLY A 93 1.95 -47.11 16.89
#